data_AF-A0A9P6YUI1-F1
#
_entry.id   AF-A0A9P6YUI1-F1
#
_cell.length_a   1.000
_cell.length_b   1.000
_cell.length_c   1.000
_cell.angle_alpha   90.00
_cell.angle_beta   90.00
_cell.angle_gamma   90.00
#
_symmetry.space_group_name_H-M   'P 1'
#
loop_
_entity.id
_entity.type
_entity.pdbx_description
1 polymer ?
#
loop_
_entity_poly.entity_id
_entity_poly.type
_entity_poly.pdbx_seq_one_letter_code
_entity_poly.pdbx_strand_id
1 'polypeptide(L)'
;MDSFKTFYADQLQVERAKRLKPLVPEDELEFGKYFTDHMISIEWDNKHGWSAPDIKPYGKLELEPSAVCFEGMKAYRDKDGQIRLFRPEMNMARLNRSSARLGMPTFESEELIKVISKYLSIEDRWISSKRGYSLYLRPTIIGTQNALGVRVPDKALLFVIASPVGPYFSTGFKAVSLLASTDYVRAWPNGTGDSKVGGNYAPCVKPAGIAAENGYQQNLWLFGEDDQVTEAGTMNFFMYWKNPDSGGHELITPPLNGLILPGVNRDSIIQLVKTWEKETGIVVKEEEIRMKDIIQASKEGRLIEMFGAGTACIVSPIKCIGYKGQDIHIPLDPSEPESEAGPLTKRINEAILDIQYGVEAELDPEKNYLLGYHPHGIISMGAFANFATEATGFSKLFPGIKPSLLTLAQNFRIPIYRDLILALGMASVSRTSCESILSSDPGRSIVIVIGGAAESLNARPGFSDLVLKKRLGFIRIAIRHGSPLVPVFSFGENDLYDQLENDENSKLFMMQKKFQSIVGWALPLFHARGIFNYDIGIVPFRHQIATVVGKPIPVPVLEDRQTEPTKEQLLAVQDLYIKELQRIYDKYKDTYAVDRKQDLRIVN
;
A
#
# COMPACT_ATOMS: atom_id res chain seq x y z
N MET A 1 -23.29 -32.34 -0.52
CA MET A 1 -22.66 -32.18 0.80
C MET A 1 -23.42 -31.08 1.47
N ASP A 2 -24.25 -31.43 2.45
CA ASP A 2 -25.12 -30.49 3.15
C ASP A 2 -24.30 -29.34 3.73
N SER A 3 -24.74 -28.10 3.51
CA SER A 3 -24.09 -26.93 4.09
C SER A 3 -24.17 -27.03 5.61
N PHE A 4 -23.03 -27.31 6.25
CA PHE A 4 -22.95 -27.25 7.70
C PHE A 4 -23.49 -25.89 8.17
N LYS A 5 -24.41 -25.89 9.13
CA LYS A 5 -24.98 -24.66 9.68
C LYS A 5 -23.83 -23.83 10.30
N THR A 6 -23.55 -22.67 9.72
CA THR A 6 -22.47 -21.76 10.15
C THR A 6 -22.71 -21.18 11.54
N PHE A 7 -21.66 -20.66 12.18
CA PHE A 7 -21.77 -19.70 13.28
C PHE A 7 -22.01 -18.29 12.74
N TYR A 8 -22.53 -17.41 13.59
CA TYR A 8 -22.79 -16.01 13.28
C TYR A 8 -22.07 -15.08 14.26
N ALA A 9 -21.52 -13.97 13.75
CA ALA A 9 -20.74 -13.01 14.52
C ALA A 9 -21.60 -12.20 15.51
N ASP A 10 -22.91 -12.13 15.32
CA ASP A 10 -23.84 -11.46 16.24
C ASP A 10 -24.07 -12.24 17.55
N GLN A 11 -23.74 -13.54 17.55
CA GLN A 11 -23.78 -14.41 18.74
C GLN A 11 -22.46 -14.42 19.52
N LEU A 12 -21.49 -13.58 19.12
CA LEU A 12 -20.15 -13.53 19.70
C LEU A 12 -20.18 -13.23 21.20
N GLN A 13 -19.56 -14.12 21.97
CA GLN A 13 -19.31 -13.95 23.39
C GLN A 13 -17.89 -13.40 23.60
N VAL A 14 -17.71 -12.54 24.61
CA VAL A 14 -16.42 -11.90 24.90
C VAL A 14 -16.14 -11.96 26.40
N GLU A 15 -15.15 -12.75 26.78
CA GLU A 15 -14.54 -12.77 28.11
C GLU A 15 -13.18 -12.06 28.07
N ARG A 16 -13.06 -10.92 28.76
CA ARG A 16 -11.80 -10.17 28.82
C ARG A 16 -10.84 -10.74 29.86
N ALA A 17 -9.55 -10.78 29.52
CA ALA A 17 -8.49 -11.16 30.43
C ALA A 17 -8.44 -10.21 31.65
N LYS A 18 -8.39 -10.80 32.85
CA LYS A 18 -8.32 -10.05 34.12
C LYS A 18 -6.99 -9.29 34.29
N ARG A 19 -5.92 -9.77 33.64
CA ARG A 19 -4.59 -9.16 33.64
C ARG A 19 -4.01 -9.23 32.24
N LEU A 20 -3.61 -8.08 31.71
CA LEU A 20 -2.94 -7.98 30.41
C LEU A 20 -1.45 -8.33 30.56
N LYS A 21 -0.89 -9.02 29.56
CA LYS A 21 0.55 -9.31 29.47
C LYS A 21 1.33 -8.01 29.25
N PRO A 22 2.63 -7.94 29.56
CA PRO A 22 3.46 -6.81 29.12
C PRO A 22 3.63 -6.83 27.60
N LEU A 23 3.75 -5.65 26.97
CA LEU A 23 4.15 -5.54 25.57
C LEU A 23 5.66 -5.82 25.46
N VAL A 24 6.05 -6.49 24.39
CA VAL A 24 7.46 -6.76 24.06
C VAL A 24 7.98 -5.59 23.22
N PRO A 25 9.20 -5.08 23.50
CA PRO A 25 9.84 -4.09 22.63
C PRO A 25 9.90 -4.57 21.18
N GLU A 26 9.66 -3.66 20.23
CA GLU A 26 9.51 -4.03 18.81
C GLU A 26 10.76 -4.68 18.24
N ASP A 27 11.94 -4.19 18.61
CA ASP A 27 13.26 -4.69 18.21
C ASP A 27 13.60 -6.09 18.77
N GLU A 28 12.85 -6.57 19.76
CA GLU A 28 12.98 -7.92 20.34
C GLU A 28 11.94 -8.92 19.79
N LEU A 29 11.09 -8.50 18.85
CA LEU A 29 10.03 -9.36 18.31
C LEU A 29 10.59 -10.48 17.43
N GLU A 30 10.33 -11.72 17.84
CA GLU A 30 10.62 -12.93 17.08
C GLU A 30 9.32 -13.54 16.52
N PHE A 31 9.37 -14.00 15.26
CA PHE A 31 8.21 -14.54 14.57
C PHE A 31 7.59 -15.74 15.33
N GLY A 32 6.33 -15.59 15.76
CA GLY A 32 5.55 -16.68 16.36
C GLY A 32 5.95 -17.06 17.79
N LYS A 33 6.73 -16.23 18.49
CA LYS A 33 7.18 -16.49 19.87
C LYS A 33 6.26 -15.89 20.93
N TYR A 34 5.76 -14.69 20.70
CA TYR A 34 4.92 -13.95 21.63
C TYR A 34 3.46 -13.97 21.16
N PHE A 35 2.50 -13.98 22.10
CA PHE A 35 1.08 -14.08 21.78
C PHE A 35 0.24 -13.09 22.58
N THR A 36 -0.80 -12.58 21.93
CA THR A 36 -1.76 -11.58 22.42
C THR A 36 -2.58 -12.05 23.63
N ASP A 37 -3.37 -11.15 24.23
CA ASP A 37 -4.04 -11.40 25.52
C ASP A 37 -5.21 -12.40 25.41
N HIS A 38 -5.88 -12.45 24.25
CA HIS A 38 -7.06 -13.28 23.99
C HIS A 38 -6.85 -14.20 22.77
N MET A 39 -7.77 -15.14 22.59
CA MET A 39 -7.90 -15.97 21.40
C MET A 39 -9.37 -16.14 21.01
N ILE A 40 -9.65 -16.43 19.74
CA ILE A 40 -10.98 -16.86 19.28
C ILE A 40 -11.07 -18.38 19.41
N SER A 41 -12.23 -18.90 19.82
CA SER A 41 -12.55 -20.33 19.93
C SER A 41 -13.99 -20.58 19.47
N ILE A 42 -14.18 -21.57 18.59
CA ILE A 42 -15.50 -21.96 18.08
C ILE A 42 -15.50 -23.49 17.96
N GLU A 43 -16.38 -24.15 18.71
CA GLU A 43 -16.52 -25.59 18.68
C GLU A 43 -17.51 -26.02 17.58
N TRP A 44 -17.34 -27.24 17.10
CA TRP A 44 -18.26 -27.86 16.16
C TRP A 44 -18.49 -29.32 16.52
N ASP A 45 -19.74 -29.77 16.40
CA ASP A 45 -20.08 -31.19 16.39
C ASP A 45 -21.09 -31.52 15.29
N ASN A 46 -21.09 -32.77 14.85
CA ASN A 46 -21.93 -33.22 13.74
C ASN A 46 -23.44 -33.22 14.02
N LYS A 47 -23.88 -33.14 15.29
CA LYS A 47 -25.29 -33.13 15.67
C LYS A 47 -25.86 -31.71 15.71
N HIS A 48 -25.08 -30.75 16.21
CA HIS A 48 -25.56 -29.39 16.48
C HIS A 48 -24.96 -28.33 15.54
N GLY A 49 -23.89 -28.66 14.80
CA GLY A 49 -23.16 -27.71 13.96
C GLY A 49 -22.17 -26.87 14.75
N TRP A 50 -21.89 -25.65 14.27
CA TRP A 50 -21.00 -24.72 14.94
C TRP A 50 -21.66 -24.10 16.18
N SER A 51 -20.91 -23.98 17.28
CA SER A 51 -21.28 -23.21 18.46
C SER A 51 -21.20 -21.70 18.19
N ALA A 52 -21.72 -20.91 19.13
CA ALA A 52 -21.45 -19.47 19.15
C ALA A 52 -19.92 -19.22 19.23
N PRO A 53 -19.40 -18.18 18.55
CA PRO A 53 -17.99 -17.84 18.64
C PRO A 53 -17.68 -17.19 19.99
N ASP A 54 -16.50 -17.47 20.52
CA ASP A 54 -16.05 -16.95 21.81
C ASP A 54 -14.66 -16.31 21.70
N ILE A 55 -14.52 -15.08 22.20
CA ILE A 55 -13.23 -14.43 22.45
C ILE A 55 -12.95 -14.53 23.94
N LYS A 56 -11.92 -15.31 24.30
CA LYS A 56 -11.56 -15.60 25.68
C LYS A 56 -10.06 -15.41 25.93
N PRO A 57 -9.60 -15.33 27.20
CA PRO A 57 -8.19 -15.19 27.51
C PRO A 57 -7.34 -16.30 26.85
N TYR A 58 -6.17 -15.93 26.33
CA TYR A 58 -5.24 -16.87 25.71
C TYR A 58 -4.81 -17.93 26.73
N GLY A 59 -5.01 -19.20 26.39
CA GLY A 59 -4.75 -20.33 27.28
C GLY A 59 -4.34 -21.59 26.53
N LYS A 60 -3.93 -22.62 27.29
CA LYS A 60 -3.65 -23.94 26.73
C LYS A 60 -4.95 -24.55 26.20
N LEU A 61 -4.86 -25.27 25.09
CA LEU A 61 -5.95 -26.12 24.65
C LEU A 61 -5.89 -27.44 25.42
N GLU A 62 -6.93 -27.74 26.19
CA GLU A 62 -7.12 -29.06 26.80
C GLU A 62 -7.68 -30.00 25.74
N LEU A 63 -6.77 -30.55 24.93
CA LEU A 63 -7.11 -31.44 23.81
C LEU A 63 -6.79 -32.88 24.18
N GLU A 64 -7.67 -33.78 23.75
CA GLU A 64 -7.30 -35.17 23.54
C GLU A 64 -6.18 -35.24 22.46
N PRO A 65 -5.22 -36.17 22.52
CA PRO A 65 -3.88 -36.03 21.89
C PRO A 65 -3.77 -35.97 20.34
N SER A 66 -4.85 -35.74 19.58
CA SER A 66 -4.93 -36.12 18.15
C SER A 66 -5.38 -35.04 17.13
N ALA A 67 -4.99 -33.76 17.27
CA ALA A 67 -5.64 -32.66 16.52
C ALA A 67 -4.66 -31.78 15.67
N VAL A 68 -4.85 -31.59 14.34
CA VAL A 68 -4.08 -30.59 13.51
C VAL A 68 -4.66 -30.19 12.11
N CYS A 69 -4.82 -28.87 11.83
CA CYS A 69 -4.77 -28.15 10.52
C CYS A 69 -4.78 -26.60 10.73
N PHE A 70 -4.14 -25.75 9.89
CA PHE A 70 -3.95 -24.30 10.16
C PHE A 70 -3.89 -23.34 8.94
N GLU A 71 -4.08 -22.03 9.16
CA GLU A 71 -3.93 -20.89 8.23
C GLU A 71 -3.00 -19.76 8.75
N GLY A 72 -2.73 -18.71 7.97
CA GLY A 72 -1.89 -17.58 8.35
C GLY A 72 -2.10 -16.32 7.51
N MET A 73 -2.48 -15.22 8.17
CA MET A 73 -2.62 -13.87 7.58
C MET A 73 -2.06 -12.80 8.54
N LYS A 74 -2.10 -11.52 8.15
CA LYS A 74 -1.58 -10.41 8.97
C LYS A 74 -2.57 -9.24 9.04
N ALA A 75 -2.56 -8.55 10.17
CA ALA A 75 -3.18 -7.25 10.36
C ALA A 75 -2.11 -6.15 10.47
N TYR A 76 -2.38 -5.00 9.85
CA TYR A 76 -1.48 -3.86 9.77
C TYR A 76 -2.16 -2.62 10.33
N ARG A 77 -1.38 -1.69 10.88
CA ARG A 77 -1.87 -0.35 11.22
C ARG A 77 -1.44 0.61 10.13
N ASP A 78 -2.39 1.34 9.56
CA ASP A 78 -2.08 2.36 8.56
C ASP A 78 -1.61 3.67 9.21
N LYS A 79 -1.20 4.62 8.36
CA LYS A 79 -0.76 5.96 8.78
C LYS A 79 -1.82 6.78 9.53
N ASP A 80 -3.10 6.48 9.31
CA ASP A 80 -4.24 7.16 9.93
C ASP A 80 -4.67 6.46 11.24
N GLY A 81 -3.94 5.42 11.65
CA GLY A 81 -4.18 4.64 12.87
C GLY A 81 -5.20 3.52 12.73
N GLN A 82 -5.79 3.31 11.54
CA GLN A 82 -6.80 2.28 11.30
C GLN A 82 -6.17 0.90 11.12
N ILE A 83 -6.86 -0.14 11.60
CA ILE A 83 -6.46 -1.54 11.44
C ILE A 83 -6.93 -2.06 10.08
N ARG A 84 -6.02 -2.65 9.30
CA ARG A 84 -6.29 -3.22 7.99
C ARG A 84 -5.94 -4.71 7.93
N LEU A 85 -6.73 -5.47 7.17
CA LEU A 85 -6.43 -6.85 6.78
C LEU A 85 -6.06 -6.88 5.29
N PHE A 86 -5.05 -7.66 4.92
CA PHE A 86 -4.65 -7.81 3.52
C PHE A 86 -5.29 -9.03 2.88
N ARG A 87 -6.30 -8.80 2.02
CA ARG A 87 -7.06 -9.82 1.28
C ARG A 87 -7.56 -10.99 2.16
N PRO A 88 -8.23 -10.72 3.30
CA PRO A 88 -8.66 -11.76 4.24
C PRO A 88 -9.62 -12.79 3.61
N GLU A 89 -10.45 -12.37 2.64
CA GLU A 89 -11.39 -13.21 1.90
C GLU A 89 -10.70 -14.39 1.20
N MET A 90 -9.50 -14.17 0.63
CA MET A 90 -8.74 -15.25 0.00
C MET A 90 -8.21 -16.27 1.01
N ASN A 91 -7.83 -15.82 2.21
CA ASN A 91 -7.38 -16.71 3.27
C ASN A 91 -8.54 -17.56 3.80
N MET A 92 -9.74 -16.98 3.95
CA MET A 92 -10.95 -17.73 4.34
C MET A 92 -11.33 -18.77 3.28
N ALA A 93 -11.31 -18.41 2.00
CA ALA A 93 -11.57 -19.34 0.91
C ALA A 93 -10.56 -20.51 0.89
N ARG A 94 -9.28 -20.23 1.15
CA ARG A 94 -8.24 -21.27 1.25
C ARG A 94 -8.38 -22.15 2.49
N LEU A 95 -8.79 -21.59 3.64
CA LEU A 95 -9.08 -22.34 4.85
C LEU A 95 -10.27 -23.29 4.65
N ASN A 96 -11.34 -22.82 4.01
CA ASN A 96 -12.49 -23.66 3.67
C ASN A 96 -12.11 -24.78 2.69
N ARG A 97 -11.30 -24.49 1.66
CA ARG A 97 -10.79 -25.52 0.74
C ARG A 97 -9.96 -26.58 1.46
N SER A 98 -9.06 -26.14 2.35
CA SER A 98 -8.21 -27.04 3.14
C SER A 98 -9.05 -27.88 4.11
N SER A 99 -10.07 -27.29 4.71
CA SER A 99 -11.00 -27.99 5.61
C SER A 99 -11.80 -29.04 4.87
N ALA A 100 -12.39 -28.68 3.73
CA ALA A 100 -13.13 -29.61 2.88
C ALA A 100 -12.24 -30.77 2.39
N ARG A 101 -10.97 -30.50 2.05
CA ARG A 101 -10.00 -31.53 1.65
C ARG A 101 -9.73 -32.56 2.76
N LEU A 102 -9.82 -32.13 4.02
CA LEU A 102 -9.65 -32.99 5.20
C LEU A 102 -10.96 -33.62 5.72
N GLY A 103 -12.10 -33.36 5.06
CA GLY A 103 -13.41 -33.77 5.56
C GLY A 103 -13.86 -33.01 6.82
N MET A 104 -13.23 -31.86 7.11
CA MET A 104 -13.58 -30.98 8.22
C MET A 104 -14.77 -30.06 7.86
N PRO A 105 -15.52 -29.54 8.85
CA PRO A 105 -16.61 -28.61 8.59
C PRO A 105 -16.12 -27.32 7.93
N THR A 106 -16.91 -26.80 6.99
CA THR A 106 -16.76 -25.46 6.40
C THR A 106 -17.60 -24.43 7.16
N PHE A 107 -17.39 -23.15 6.88
CA PHE A 107 -18.11 -22.03 7.53
C PHE A 107 -18.25 -20.84 6.57
N GLU A 108 -19.12 -19.89 6.89
CA GLU A 108 -19.28 -18.66 6.11
C GLU A 108 -18.12 -17.69 6.34
N SER A 109 -17.40 -17.34 5.27
CA SER A 109 -16.16 -16.56 5.33
C SER A 109 -16.35 -15.18 5.96
N GLU A 110 -17.47 -14.52 5.65
CA GLU A 110 -17.77 -13.17 6.15
C GLU A 110 -17.97 -13.15 7.68
N GLU A 111 -18.57 -14.20 8.24
CA GLU A 111 -18.82 -14.28 9.67
C GLU A 111 -17.51 -14.41 10.46
N LEU A 112 -16.56 -15.22 9.99
CA LEU A 112 -15.23 -15.29 10.62
C LEU A 112 -14.48 -13.97 10.50
N ILE A 113 -14.58 -13.27 9.37
CA ILE A 113 -13.95 -11.95 9.17
C ILE A 113 -14.52 -10.93 10.17
N LYS A 114 -15.84 -10.90 10.39
CA LYS A 114 -16.48 -10.03 11.39
C LYS A 114 -15.98 -10.35 12.80
N VAL A 115 -15.89 -11.63 13.18
CA VAL A 115 -15.36 -12.06 14.49
C VAL A 115 -13.90 -11.64 14.65
N ILE A 116 -13.05 -11.85 13.64
CA ILE A 116 -11.64 -11.44 13.64
C ILE A 116 -11.52 -9.91 13.74
N SER A 117 -12.40 -9.16 13.08
CA SER A 117 -12.39 -7.69 13.14
C SER A 117 -12.71 -7.20 14.55
N LYS A 118 -13.68 -7.83 15.22
CA LYS A 118 -13.98 -7.54 16.63
C LYS A 118 -12.82 -7.91 17.55
N TYR A 119 -12.19 -9.07 17.32
CA TYR A 119 -11.01 -9.51 18.05
C TYR A 119 -9.83 -8.53 17.92
N LEU A 120 -9.53 -8.06 16.71
CA LEU A 120 -8.49 -7.07 16.47
C LEU A 120 -8.74 -5.74 17.19
N SER A 121 -10.00 -5.31 17.31
CA SER A 121 -10.35 -4.10 18.08
C SER A 121 -10.07 -4.25 19.58
N ILE A 122 -10.09 -5.48 20.11
CA ILE A 122 -9.74 -5.79 21.51
C ILE A 122 -8.22 -5.86 21.68
N GLU A 123 -7.52 -6.41 20.69
CA GLU A 123 -6.06 -6.58 20.68
C GLU A 123 -5.29 -5.38 20.12
N ASP A 124 -5.95 -4.23 19.91
CA ASP A 124 -5.40 -3.05 19.23
C ASP A 124 -3.99 -2.66 19.71
N ARG A 125 -3.75 -2.69 21.02
CA ARG A 125 -2.45 -2.39 21.65
C ARG A 125 -1.27 -3.26 21.20
N TRP A 126 -1.53 -4.44 20.63
CA TRP A 126 -0.50 -5.35 20.10
C TRP A 126 -0.12 -5.07 18.65
N ILE A 127 -0.86 -4.19 17.97
CA ILE A 127 -0.64 -3.85 16.56
C ILE A 127 0.23 -2.59 16.51
N SER A 128 1.53 -2.80 16.23
CA SER A 128 2.52 -1.73 16.07
C SER A 128 2.13 -0.74 14.96
N SER A 129 2.44 0.54 15.18
CA SER A 129 2.36 1.61 14.16
C SER A 129 3.63 1.73 13.32
N LYS A 130 4.70 1.00 13.65
CA LYS A 130 5.98 1.06 12.96
C LYS A 130 5.92 0.30 11.65
N ARG A 131 6.38 0.94 10.57
CA ARG A 131 6.48 0.32 9.25
C ARG A 131 7.40 -0.91 9.30
N GLY A 132 6.97 -1.99 8.67
CA GLY A 132 7.63 -3.30 8.72
C GLY A 132 7.15 -4.23 9.83
N TYR A 133 6.28 -3.76 10.73
CA TYR A 133 5.71 -4.54 11.83
C TYR A 133 4.22 -4.82 11.61
N SER A 134 3.76 -5.97 12.09
CA SER A 134 2.37 -6.40 11.90
C SER A 134 1.93 -7.33 13.02
N LEU A 135 0.63 -7.57 13.11
CA LEU A 135 0.07 -8.62 13.96
C LEU A 135 -0.27 -9.84 13.10
N TYR A 136 0.48 -10.92 13.26
CA TYR A 136 0.24 -12.17 12.54
C TYR A 136 -0.92 -12.93 13.17
N LEU A 137 -1.91 -13.29 12.36
CA LEU A 137 -3.10 -14.06 12.73
C LEU A 137 -2.95 -15.50 12.26
N ARG A 138 -3.25 -16.46 13.14
CA ARG A 138 -3.15 -17.90 12.91
C ARG A 138 -4.53 -18.57 13.14
N PRO A 139 -5.49 -18.42 12.20
CA PRO A 139 -6.68 -19.26 12.20
C PRO A 139 -6.30 -20.73 12.08
N THR A 140 -6.93 -21.60 12.85
CA THR A 140 -6.54 -23.01 12.96
C THR A 140 -7.79 -23.85 13.15
N ILE A 141 -7.93 -24.95 12.41
CA ILE A 141 -9.06 -25.88 12.51
C ILE A 141 -8.50 -27.28 12.78
N ILE A 142 -8.93 -27.91 13.86
CA ILE A 142 -8.42 -29.23 14.25
C ILE A 142 -9.57 -30.20 14.50
N GLY A 143 -9.41 -31.46 14.11
CA GLY A 143 -10.36 -32.53 14.49
C GLY A 143 -10.18 -32.88 15.95
N THR A 144 -11.27 -32.87 16.73
CA THR A 144 -11.26 -33.10 18.18
C THR A 144 -12.10 -34.32 18.59
N GLN A 145 -12.35 -35.21 17.62
CA GLN A 145 -13.07 -36.47 17.88
C GLN A 145 -12.33 -37.33 18.90
N ASN A 146 -13.06 -37.93 19.84
CA ASN A 146 -12.51 -38.90 20.78
C ASN A 146 -12.55 -40.31 20.14
N ALA A 147 -11.76 -40.51 19.10
CA ALA A 147 -11.65 -41.79 18.41
C ALA A 147 -10.32 -41.93 17.67
N LEU A 148 -9.74 -43.13 17.76
CA LEU A 148 -8.52 -43.51 17.04
C LEU A 148 -8.78 -43.91 15.58
N GLY A 149 -10.03 -44.19 15.21
CA GLY A 149 -10.39 -44.62 13.86
C GLY A 149 -10.24 -43.49 12.84
N VAL A 150 -9.66 -43.79 11.68
CA VAL A 150 -9.54 -42.86 10.55
C VAL A 150 -10.89 -42.74 9.86
N ARG A 151 -11.64 -41.70 10.21
CA ARG A 151 -12.97 -41.38 9.66
C ARG A 151 -13.15 -39.86 9.60
N VAL A 152 -14.20 -39.43 8.91
CA VAL A 152 -14.63 -38.02 8.94
C VAL A 152 -14.86 -37.58 10.39
N PRO A 153 -14.24 -36.48 10.85
CA PRO A 153 -14.39 -36.02 12.23
C PRO A 153 -15.83 -35.71 12.60
N ASP A 154 -16.26 -36.19 13.76
CA ASP A 154 -17.58 -35.87 14.36
C ASP A 154 -17.52 -34.65 15.29
N LYS A 155 -16.32 -34.17 15.62
CA LYS A 155 -16.03 -32.95 16.37
C LYS A 155 -14.83 -32.21 15.81
N ALA A 156 -14.88 -30.88 15.86
CA ALA A 156 -13.81 -30.00 15.44
C ALA A 156 -13.72 -28.76 16.34
N LEU A 157 -12.55 -28.12 16.34
CA LEU A 157 -12.33 -26.82 16.97
C LEU A 157 -11.70 -25.87 15.95
N LEU A 158 -12.34 -24.72 15.72
CA LEU A 158 -11.75 -23.57 15.05
C LEU A 158 -11.26 -22.59 16.10
N PHE A 159 -10.00 -22.17 16.03
CA PHE A 159 -9.46 -21.13 16.90
C PHE A 159 -8.57 -20.16 16.14
N VAL A 160 -8.43 -18.94 16.66
CA VAL A 160 -7.52 -17.92 16.10
C VAL A 160 -6.65 -17.38 17.22
N ILE A 161 -5.34 -17.45 17.03
CA ILE A 161 -4.35 -16.79 17.90
C ILE A 161 -3.62 -15.71 17.12
N ALA A 162 -3.09 -14.71 17.83
CA ALA A 162 -2.32 -13.65 17.23
C ALA A 162 -0.96 -13.46 17.88
N SER A 163 0.03 -13.04 17.08
CA SER A 163 1.42 -12.88 17.47
C SER A 163 1.99 -11.59 16.85
N PRO A 164 2.51 -10.63 17.64
CA PRO A 164 3.18 -9.45 17.09
C PRO A 164 4.48 -9.89 16.40
N VAL A 165 4.73 -9.38 15.19
CA VAL A 165 5.89 -9.77 14.39
C VAL A 165 6.54 -8.57 13.72
N GLY A 166 7.88 -8.56 13.72
CA GLY A 166 8.69 -7.67 12.89
C GLY A 166 9.06 -8.30 11.53
N PRO A 167 10.13 -7.81 10.89
CA PRO A 167 10.70 -8.40 9.68
C PRO A 167 11.00 -9.90 9.87
N TYR A 168 10.74 -10.71 8.84
CA TYR A 168 10.77 -12.18 8.94
C TYR A 168 12.16 -12.76 9.22
N PHE A 169 13.19 -12.23 8.57
CA PHE A 169 14.57 -12.61 8.84
C PHE A 169 15.17 -11.60 9.83
N SER A 170 15.87 -12.11 10.85
CA SER A 170 16.62 -11.29 11.81
C SER A 170 17.65 -10.38 11.14
N THR A 171 18.06 -10.74 9.92
CA THR A 171 18.98 -9.96 9.09
C THR A 171 18.29 -8.89 8.23
N GLY A 172 16.97 -8.78 8.23
CA GLY A 172 16.20 -7.83 7.40
C GLY A 172 15.87 -8.36 6.01
N PHE A 173 15.66 -7.45 5.04
CA PHE A 173 15.38 -7.75 3.63
C PHE A 173 16.66 -8.19 2.90
N LYS A 174 17.26 -9.30 3.35
CA LYS A 174 18.46 -9.88 2.75
C LYS A 174 18.16 -11.08 1.87
N ALA A 175 18.98 -11.30 0.85
CA ALA A 175 18.82 -12.45 -0.02
C ALA A 175 19.21 -13.74 0.70
N VAL A 176 18.46 -14.81 0.41
CA VAL A 176 18.68 -16.15 0.94
C VAL A 176 19.33 -17.06 -0.08
N SER A 177 20.04 -18.08 0.41
CA SER A 177 20.55 -19.20 -0.37
C SER A 177 19.64 -20.41 -0.19
N LEU A 178 19.33 -21.12 -1.27
CA LEU A 178 18.44 -22.28 -1.28
C LEU A 178 19.19 -23.58 -1.62
N LEU A 179 18.87 -24.68 -0.94
CA LEU A 179 19.35 -26.02 -1.31
C LEU A 179 18.30 -26.75 -2.15
N ALA A 180 18.62 -27.02 -3.41
CA ALA A 180 17.81 -27.83 -4.32
C ALA A 180 18.23 -29.30 -4.23
N SER A 181 17.59 -30.05 -3.32
CA SER A 181 17.84 -31.49 -3.13
C SER A 181 16.84 -32.31 -3.94
N THR A 182 17.34 -33.39 -4.57
CA THR A 182 16.54 -34.37 -5.30
C THR A 182 16.06 -35.53 -4.42
N ASP A 183 16.49 -35.58 -3.15
CA ASP A 183 16.22 -36.71 -2.25
C ASP A 183 14.87 -36.60 -1.54
N TYR A 184 14.26 -35.41 -1.57
CA TYR A 184 13.06 -35.08 -0.83
C TYR A 184 12.04 -34.37 -1.71
N VAL A 185 10.78 -34.83 -1.60
CA VAL A 185 9.65 -34.27 -2.32
C VAL A 185 8.68 -33.66 -1.31
N ARG A 186 8.29 -32.40 -1.54
CA ARG A 186 7.35 -31.66 -0.68
C ARG A 186 5.90 -32.13 -0.83
N ALA A 187 5.49 -32.36 -2.07
CA ALA A 187 4.14 -32.73 -2.46
C ALA A 187 4.16 -33.52 -3.77
N TRP A 188 3.11 -34.29 -4.02
CA TRP A 188 2.94 -35.11 -5.22
C TRP A 188 1.54 -34.94 -5.81
N PRO A 189 1.31 -35.29 -7.10
CA PRO A 189 0.02 -35.15 -7.75
C PRO A 189 -1.07 -35.89 -6.99
N ASN A 190 -2.24 -35.28 -6.86
CA ASN A 190 -3.37 -35.78 -6.07
C ASN A 190 -3.12 -35.86 -4.55
N GLY A 191 -1.97 -35.38 -4.05
CA GLY A 191 -1.70 -35.23 -2.63
C GLY A 191 -2.46 -34.06 -2.00
N THR A 192 -1.88 -33.45 -0.98
CA THR A 192 -2.46 -32.29 -0.27
C THR A 192 -1.64 -31.02 -0.44
N GLY A 193 -0.70 -30.98 -1.38
CA GLY A 193 0.28 -29.89 -1.53
C GLY A 193 -0.31 -28.51 -1.82
N ASP A 194 -1.47 -28.47 -2.46
CA ASP A 194 -2.26 -27.26 -2.78
C ASP A 194 -3.19 -26.80 -1.64
N SER A 195 -3.19 -27.53 -0.53
CA SER A 195 -4.00 -27.29 0.65
C SER A 195 -3.09 -27.00 1.84
N LYS A 196 -3.49 -26.11 2.75
CA LYS A 196 -2.62 -25.68 3.86
C LYS A 196 -2.77 -26.60 5.07
N VAL A 197 -2.32 -27.84 4.91
CA VAL A 197 -2.49 -28.92 5.89
C VAL A 197 -1.19 -29.14 6.68
N GLY A 198 -1.30 -29.35 7.99
CA GLY A 198 -0.14 -29.59 8.86
C GLY A 198 0.75 -30.75 8.41
N GLY A 199 0.15 -31.81 7.88
CA GLY A 199 0.85 -32.97 7.32
C GLY A 199 1.80 -32.66 6.15
N ASN A 200 1.64 -31.54 5.44
CA ASN A 200 2.58 -31.13 4.39
C ASN A 200 3.88 -30.54 4.96
N TYR A 201 3.85 -30.03 6.19
CA TYR A 201 4.98 -29.32 6.80
C TYR A 201 5.87 -30.24 7.63
N ALA A 202 5.31 -31.26 8.28
CA ALA A 202 6.08 -32.19 9.11
C ALA A 202 7.22 -32.89 8.33
N PRO A 203 7.03 -33.37 7.09
CA PRO A 203 8.12 -33.96 6.31
C PRO A 203 9.21 -32.98 5.87
N CYS A 204 8.95 -31.67 5.95
CA CYS A 204 9.90 -30.63 5.52
C CYS A 204 10.98 -30.33 6.57
N VAL A 205 10.79 -30.74 7.83
CA VAL A 205 11.68 -30.37 8.95
C VAL A 205 13.09 -30.95 8.79
N LYS A 206 13.21 -32.24 8.46
CA LYS A 206 14.52 -32.90 8.26
C LYS A 206 15.28 -32.30 7.07
N PRO A 207 14.68 -32.12 5.87
CA PRO A 207 15.32 -31.44 4.76
C PRO A 207 15.79 -30.01 5.06
N ALA A 208 15.03 -29.26 5.87
CA ALA A 208 15.43 -27.92 6.31
C ALA A 208 16.67 -27.95 7.21
N GLY A 209 16.76 -28.94 8.10
CA GLY A 209 17.98 -29.18 8.89
C GLY A 209 19.19 -29.47 8.01
N ILE A 210 19.03 -30.33 7.01
CA ILE A 210 20.09 -30.65 6.04
C ILE A 210 20.52 -29.41 5.25
N ALA A 211 19.57 -28.58 4.79
CA ALA A 211 19.89 -27.33 4.11
C ALA A 211 20.74 -26.40 5.01
N ALA A 212 20.34 -26.25 6.28
CA ALA A 212 21.06 -25.44 7.25
C ALA A 212 22.47 -25.98 7.55
N GLU A 213 22.64 -27.29 7.72
CA GLU A 213 23.95 -27.94 7.89
C GLU A 213 24.89 -27.70 6.70
N ASN A 214 24.34 -27.52 5.50
CA ASN A 214 25.08 -27.21 4.28
C ASN A 214 25.21 -25.70 4.00
N GLY A 215 24.81 -24.83 4.93
CA GLY A 215 24.97 -23.37 4.81
C GLY A 215 23.87 -22.66 4.02
N TYR A 216 22.80 -23.36 3.62
CA TYR A 216 21.64 -22.79 2.94
C TYR A 216 20.52 -22.44 3.94
N GLN A 217 19.75 -21.39 3.68
CA GLN A 217 18.74 -20.91 4.62
C GLN A 217 17.38 -21.60 4.43
N GLN A 218 17.09 -22.13 3.24
CA GLN A 218 15.84 -22.79 2.90
C GLN A 218 16.06 -23.88 1.83
N ASN A 219 15.08 -24.74 1.61
CA ASN A 219 15.06 -25.70 0.50
C ASN A 219 14.45 -25.06 -0.76
N LEU A 220 14.96 -25.41 -1.93
CA LEU A 220 14.22 -25.27 -3.19
C LEU A 220 13.61 -26.64 -3.50
N TRP A 221 12.28 -26.73 -3.49
CA TRP A 221 11.59 -28.00 -3.65
C TRP A 221 11.53 -28.41 -5.11
N LEU A 222 12.07 -29.59 -5.39
CA LEU A 222 12.07 -30.21 -6.71
C LEU A 222 11.01 -31.31 -6.80
N PHE A 223 10.49 -31.55 -8.00
CA PHE A 223 9.56 -32.64 -8.30
C PHE A 223 9.85 -33.25 -9.67
N GLY A 224 9.59 -34.56 -9.80
CA GLY A 224 9.72 -35.28 -11.07
C GLY A 224 11.16 -35.64 -11.45
N GLU A 225 11.31 -36.43 -12.51
CA GLU A 225 12.61 -36.86 -13.02
C GLU A 225 13.39 -35.73 -13.70
N ASP A 226 12.68 -34.68 -14.12
CA ASP A 226 13.22 -33.49 -14.78
C ASP A 226 13.55 -32.34 -13.82
N ASP A 227 13.53 -32.59 -12.51
CA ASP A 227 13.88 -31.65 -11.45
C ASP A 227 13.11 -30.32 -11.58
N GLN A 228 11.78 -30.42 -11.65
CA GLN A 228 10.86 -29.28 -11.74
C GLN A 228 10.87 -28.48 -10.44
N VAL A 229 11.10 -27.18 -10.54
CA VAL A 229 11.04 -26.26 -9.40
C VAL A 229 9.59 -25.99 -9.03
N THR A 230 9.26 -26.14 -7.75
CA THR A 230 7.89 -25.97 -7.23
C THR A 230 7.77 -24.79 -6.27
N GLU A 231 8.45 -24.83 -5.12
CA GLU A 231 8.37 -23.83 -4.05
C GLU A 231 9.75 -23.57 -3.43
N ALA A 232 9.95 -22.37 -2.86
CA ALA A 232 11.13 -21.99 -2.09
C ALA A 232 10.80 -22.02 -0.59
N GLY A 233 11.15 -23.10 0.10
CA GLY A 233 10.81 -23.30 1.52
C GLY A 233 9.30 -23.39 1.71
N THR A 234 8.71 -22.42 2.39
CA THR A 234 7.24 -22.28 2.53
C THR A 234 6.67 -21.12 1.71
N MET A 235 7.34 -20.77 0.60
CA MET A 235 7.02 -19.65 -0.27
C MET A 235 6.83 -20.11 -1.71
N ASN A 236 5.94 -19.46 -2.45
CA ASN A 236 5.87 -19.65 -3.90
C ASN A 236 7.14 -19.12 -4.57
N PHE A 237 7.61 -19.77 -5.63
CA PHE A 237 8.84 -19.39 -6.34
C PHE A 237 8.53 -18.52 -7.56
N PHE A 238 9.36 -17.50 -7.80
CA PHE A 238 9.33 -16.64 -8.98
C PHE A 238 10.74 -16.51 -9.59
N MET A 239 10.79 -16.47 -10.93
CA MET A 239 12.00 -16.23 -11.71
C MET A 239 11.74 -15.10 -12.72
N TYR A 240 12.57 -14.06 -12.67
CA TYR A 240 12.60 -12.98 -13.64
C TYR A 240 13.79 -13.18 -14.58
N TRP A 241 13.52 -13.27 -15.88
CA TRP A 241 14.52 -13.64 -16.87
C TRP A 241 14.23 -13.03 -18.24
N LYS A 242 15.21 -13.13 -19.14
CA LYS A 242 15.06 -12.87 -20.56
C LYS A 242 14.73 -14.16 -21.29
N ASN A 243 13.56 -14.20 -21.92
CA ASN A 243 13.12 -15.34 -22.70
C ASN A 243 13.97 -15.48 -23.98
N PRO A 244 14.49 -16.67 -24.29
CA PRO A 244 15.37 -16.87 -25.45
C PRO A 244 14.63 -16.78 -26.79
N ASP A 245 13.34 -17.14 -26.83
CA ASP A 245 12.54 -17.19 -28.05
C ASP A 245 11.98 -15.81 -28.42
N SER A 246 11.40 -15.10 -27.45
CA SER A 246 10.83 -13.77 -27.67
C SER A 246 11.85 -12.63 -27.55
N GLY A 247 12.97 -12.87 -26.86
CA GLY A 247 13.92 -11.83 -26.46
C GLY A 247 13.38 -10.86 -25.42
N GLY A 248 12.14 -11.03 -24.95
CA GLY A 248 11.45 -10.17 -24.00
C GLY A 248 11.74 -10.51 -22.54
N HIS A 249 11.31 -9.61 -21.66
CA HIS A 249 11.41 -9.77 -20.21
C HIS A 249 10.17 -10.50 -19.67
N GLU A 250 10.39 -11.58 -18.92
CA GLU A 250 9.31 -12.41 -18.39
C GLU A 250 9.48 -12.65 -16.89
N LEU A 251 8.38 -12.54 -16.13
CA LEU A 251 8.29 -13.00 -14.75
C LEU A 251 7.48 -14.30 -14.73
N ILE A 252 8.15 -15.41 -14.44
CA ILE A 252 7.54 -16.75 -14.48
C ILE A 252 7.43 -17.37 -13.08
N THR A 253 6.38 -18.16 -12.86
CA THR A 253 6.14 -18.91 -11.62
C THR A 253 5.47 -20.26 -11.95
N PRO A 254 5.74 -21.35 -11.20
CA PRO A 254 5.12 -22.65 -11.45
C PRO A 254 3.57 -22.59 -11.42
N PRO A 255 2.87 -23.32 -12.31
CA PRO A 255 1.40 -23.29 -12.40
C PRO A 255 0.73 -24.02 -11.23
N LEU A 256 -0.53 -23.69 -10.93
CA LEU A 256 -1.30 -24.34 -9.88
C LEU A 256 -1.80 -25.74 -10.32
N ASN A 257 -0.92 -26.73 -10.30
CA ASN A 257 -1.15 -28.10 -10.77
C ASN A 257 -1.42 -29.12 -9.64
N GLY A 258 -1.69 -28.66 -8.41
CA GLY A 258 -1.87 -29.50 -7.22
C GLY A 258 -0.61 -29.68 -6.37
N LEU A 259 0.58 -29.42 -6.93
CA LEU A 259 1.85 -29.46 -6.20
C LEU A 259 2.18 -28.15 -5.48
N ILE A 260 1.58 -27.04 -5.89
CA ILE A 260 1.89 -25.69 -5.41
C ILE A 260 0.73 -25.15 -4.60
N LEU A 261 1.03 -24.62 -3.41
CA LEU A 261 0.06 -23.95 -2.57
C LEU A 261 -0.36 -22.62 -3.22
N PRO A 262 -1.67 -22.36 -3.43
CA PRO A 262 -2.16 -21.08 -3.96
C PRO A 262 -1.92 -19.95 -2.95
N GLY A 263 -0.77 -19.29 -3.05
CA GLY A 263 -0.38 -18.18 -2.17
C GLY A 263 -1.14 -16.89 -2.49
N VAL A 264 -1.62 -16.20 -1.44
CA VAL A 264 -2.23 -14.87 -1.59
C VAL A 264 -1.23 -13.86 -2.14
N ASN A 265 0.02 -13.87 -1.65
CA ASN A 265 1.07 -12.99 -2.20
C ASN A 265 1.46 -13.38 -3.63
N ARG A 266 1.45 -14.67 -3.98
CA ARG A 266 1.66 -15.10 -5.38
C ARG A 266 0.63 -14.48 -6.31
N ASP A 267 -0.66 -14.60 -5.98
CA ASP A 267 -1.74 -13.99 -6.78
C ASP A 267 -1.60 -12.47 -6.85
N SER A 268 -1.38 -11.80 -5.72
CA SER A 268 -1.19 -10.35 -5.67
C SER A 268 -0.03 -9.87 -6.55
N ILE A 269 1.10 -10.58 -6.56
CA ILE A 269 2.27 -10.24 -7.40
C ILE A 269 1.94 -10.40 -8.88
N ILE A 270 1.30 -11.50 -9.28
CA ILE A 270 0.89 -11.73 -10.67
C ILE A 270 -0.02 -10.60 -11.14
N GLN A 271 -1.05 -10.24 -10.36
CA GLN A 271 -1.97 -9.16 -10.71
C GLN A 271 -1.26 -7.81 -10.79
N LEU A 272 -0.41 -7.49 -9.80
CA LEU A 272 0.31 -6.22 -9.71
C LEU A 272 1.27 -6.04 -10.90
N VAL A 273 2.09 -7.03 -11.22
CA VAL A 273 3.05 -6.92 -12.33
C VAL A 273 2.34 -6.85 -13.67
N LYS A 274 1.19 -7.52 -13.85
CA LYS A 274 0.33 -7.33 -15.03
C LYS A 274 -0.13 -5.88 -15.21
N THR A 275 -0.39 -5.14 -14.11
CA THR A 275 -0.71 -3.71 -14.22
C THR A 275 0.46 -2.85 -14.70
N TRP A 276 1.70 -3.32 -14.50
CA TRP A 276 2.93 -2.64 -14.90
C TRP A 276 3.44 -3.05 -16.28
N GLU A 277 2.81 -4.02 -16.95
CA GLU A 277 3.28 -4.57 -18.22
C GLU A 277 3.47 -3.48 -19.28
N LYS A 278 2.53 -2.53 -19.40
CA LYS A 278 2.63 -1.41 -20.37
C LYS A 278 3.81 -0.47 -20.11
N GLU A 279 4.22 -0.34 -18.84
CA GLU A 279 5.31 0.53 -18.42
C GLU A 279 6.66 -0.18 -18.49
N THR A 280 6.70 -1.45 -18.08
CA THR A 280 7.94 -2.21 -17.86
C THR A 280 8.27 -3.17 -18.99
N GLY A 281 7.30 -3.53 -19.82
CA GLY A 281 7.41 -4.59 -20.83
C GLY A 281 7.54 -6.00 -20.24
N ILE A 282 7.34 -6.18 -18.93
CA ILE A 282 7.47 -7.48 -18.26
C ILE A 282 6.16 -8.27 -18.41
N VAL A 283 6.24 -9.43 -19.08
CA VAL A 283 5.10 -10.33 -19.24
C VAL A 283 5.10 -11.37 -18.12
N VAL A 284 3.95 -11.57 -17.47
CA VAL A 284 3.81 -12.56 -16.40
C VAL A 284 3.26 -13.87 -16.93
N LYS A 285 3.91 -15.00 -16.64
CA LYS A 285 3.46 -16.34 -17.07
C LYS A 285 3.46 -17.35 -15.93
N GLU A 286 2.50 -18.27 -15.98
CA GLU A 286 2.43 -19.42 -15.08
C GLU A 286 2.85 -20.67 -15.86
N GLU A 287 4.12 -21.06 -15.75
CA GLU A 287 4.74 -22.10 -16.58
C GLU A 287 5.70 -22.97 -15.75
N GLU A 288 5.92 -24.20 -16.20
CA GLU A 288 6.85 -25.13 -15.54
C GLU A 288 8.29 -24.64 -15.65
N ILE A 289 9.01 -24.70 -14.54
CA ILE A 289 10.42 -24.28 -14.45
C ILE A 289 11.24 -25.50 -14.06
N ARG A 290 12.35 -25.78 -14.76
CA ARG A 290 13.24 -26.90 -14.44
C ARG A 290 14.63 -26.41 -14.08
N MET A 291 15.33 -27.15 -13.22
CA MET A 291 16.70 -26.80 -12.85
C MET A 291 17.64 -26.67 -14.06
N LYS A 292 17.45 -27.50 -15.11
CA LYS A 292 18.23 -27.40 -16.35
C LYS A 292 18.06 -26.04 -17.05
N ASP A 293 16.87 -25.47 -17.02
CA ASP A 293 16.55 -24.20 -17.69
C ASP A 293 17.14 -23.02 -16.91
N ILE A 294 17.13 -23.11 -15.57
CA ILE A 294 17.80 -22.15 -14.68
C ILE A 294 19.31 -22.13 -14.92
N ILE A 295 19.94 -23.31 -14.97
CA ILE A 295 21.38 -23.44 -15.21
C ILE A 295 21.74 -22.86 -16.58
N GLN A 296 20.95 -23.17 -17.61
CA GLN A 296 21.18 -22.64 -18.96
C GLN A 296 21.04 -21.12 -19.00
N ALA A 297 19.97 -20.57 -18.41
CA ALA A 297 19.73 -19.13 -18.36
C ALA A 297 20.83 -18.39 -17.58
N SER A 298 21.35 -18.99 -16.51
CA SER A 298 22.49 -18.44 -15.75
C SER A 298 23.76 -18.39 -16.60
N LYS A 299 24.12 -19.49 -17.30
CA LYS A 299 25.30 -19.55 -18.19
C LYS A 299 25.22 -18.57 -19.36
N GLU A 300 24.02 -18.32 -19.87
CA GLU A 300 23.77 -17.43 -21.00
C GLU A 300 23.56 -15.96 -20.58
N GLY A 301 23.64 -15.63 -19.28
CA GLY A 301 23.42 -14.27 -18.78
C GLY A 301 21.98 -13.77 -18.97
N ARG A 302 21.01 -14.67 -19.08
CA ARG A 302 19.58 -14.35 -19.25
C ARG A 302 18.82 -14.33 -17.94
N LEU A 303 19.36 -14.90 -16.87
CA LEU A 303 18.78 -14.85 -15.53
C LEU A 303 18.96 -13.44 -14.93
N ILE A 304 17.90 -12.85 -14.38
CA ILE A 304 17.92 -11.49 -13.83
C ILE A 304 17.70 -11.49 -12.31
N GLU A 305 16.51 -11.91 -11.85
CA GLU A 305 16.17 -11.99 -10.42
C GLU A 305 15.44 -13.30 -10.10
N MET A 306 15.53 -13.75 -8.86
CA MET A 306 14.70 -14.83 -8.31
C MET A 306 14.27 -14.45 -6.90
N PHE A 307 13.04 -14.81 -6.52
CA PHE A 307 12.53 -14.58 -5.18
C PHE A 307 11.44 -15.56 -4.78
N GLY A 308 11.31 -15.80 -3.47
CA GLY A 308 10.15 -16.46 -2.88
C GLY A 308 9.06 -15.44 -2.53
N ALA A 309 7.79 -15.85 -2.53
CA ALA A 309 6.66 -15.01 -2.07
C ALA A 309 5.80 -15.73 -1.02
N GLY A 310 5.49 -15.05 0.09
CA GLY A 310 4.70 -15.63 1.19
C GLY A 310 4.31 -14.60 2.25
N THR A 311 3.27 -14.87 3.05
CA THR A 311 2.71 -13.90 4.02
C THR A 311 3.75 -13.37 5.02
N ALA A 312 4.71 -14.20 5.38
CA ALA A 312 5.68 -13.87 6.42
C ALA A 312 6.67 -12.77 5.98
N CYS A 313 7.20 -12.84 4.77
CA CYS A 313 8.21 -11.91 4.23
C CYS A 313 7.72 -11.02 3.08
N ILE A 314 6.48 -11.20 2.59
CA ILE A 314 5.96 -10.63 1.32
C ILE A 314 6.71 -11.22 0.13
N VAL A 315 7.96 -10.81 -0.06
CA VAL A 315 8.94 -11.39 -0.99
C VAL A 315 10.27 -11.65 -0.27
N SER A 316 11.01 -12.66 -0.71
CA SER A 316 12.33 -13.04 -0.18
C SER A 316 13.29 -13.18 -1.36
N PRO A 317 14.23 -12.24 -1.57
CA PRO A 317 15.21 -12.34 -2.64
C PRO A 317 16.06 -13.61 -2.51
N ILE A 318 16.48 -14.20 -3.63
CA ILE A 318 17.33 -15.39 -3.68
C ILE A 318 18.66 -15.02 -4.34
N LYS A 319 19.78 -15.25 -3.64
CA LYS A 319 21.14 -14.97 -4.15
C LYS A 319 21.88 -16.19 -4.66
N CYS A 320 21.48 -17.38 -4.21
CA CYS A 320 22.19 -18.61 -4.53
C CYS A 320 21.24 -19.81 -4.50
N ILE A 321 21.42 -20.73 -5.43
CA ILE A 321 20.81 -22.06 -5.40
C ILE A 321 21.92 -23.10 -5.48
N GLY A 322 22.07 -23.91 -4.42
CA GLY A 322 22.93 -25.08 -4.41
C GLY A 322 22.21 -26.27 -5.04
N TYR A 323 22.81 -26.88 -6.07
CA TYR A 323 22.24 -28.02 -6.78
C TYR A 323 23.33 -28.97 -7.26
N LYS A 324 23.22 -30.26 -6.89
CA LYS A 324 24.18 -31.32 -7.26
C LYS A 324 25.65 -30.94 -7.00
N GLY A 325 25.90 -30.27 -5.86
CA GLY A 325 27.24 -29.85 -5.42
C GLY A 325 27.80 -28.60 -6.11
N GLN A 326 26.98 -27.88 -6.88
CA GLN A 326 27.36 -26.62 -7.52
C GLN A 326 26.42 -25.49 -7.09
N ASP A 327 27.00 -24.31 -6.88
CA ASP A 327 26.25 -23.10 -6.57
C ASP A 327 25.95 -22.31 -7.84
N ILE A 328 24.68 -21.98 -8.02
CA ILE A 328 24.19 -21.09 -9.06
C ILE A 328 23.95 -19.74 -8.41
N HIS A 329 24.75 -18.73 -8.79
CA HIS A 329 24.58 -17.37 -8.29
C HIS A 329 23.55 -16.59 -9.11
N ILE A 330 22.67 -15.89 -8.40
CA ILE A 330 21.62 -15.05 -8.99
C ILE A 330 22.14 -13.61 -8.99
N PRO A 331 22.02 -12.85 -10.10
CA PRO A 331 22.65 -11.52 -10.21
C PRO A 331 22.13 -10.44 -9.26
N LEU A 332 20.88 -10.54 -8.78
CA LEU A 332 20.20 -9.52 -7.97
C LEU A 332 20.17 -8.16 -8.68
N ASP A 333 21.01 -7.21 -8.27
CA ASP A 333 21.17 -5.91 -8.92
C ASP A 333 22.62 -5.77 -9.47
N PRO A 334 22.83 -5.95 -10.78
CA PRO A 334 24.16 -5.81 -11.37
C PRO A 334 24.76 -4.40 -11.24
N SER A 335 23.95 -3.38 -10.99
CA SER A 335 24.42 -1.99 -10.81
C SER A 335 24.89 -1.70 -9.39
N GLU A 336 24.48 -2.52 -8.42
CA GLU A 336 24.81 -2.39 -7.00
C GLU A 336 25.35 -3.74 -6.46
N PRO A 337 26.67 -3.99 -6.52
CA PRO A 337 27.25 -5.30 -6.17
C PRO A 337 26.98 -5.80 -4.73
N GLU A 338 26.67 -4.90 -3.80
CA GLU A 338 26.29 -5.24 -2.41
C GLU A 338 24.76 -5.34 -2.22
N SER A 339 23.97 -5.16 -3.27
CA SER A 339 22.52 -5.21 -3.18
C SER A 339 22.06 -6.63 -2.87
N GLU A 340 21.21 -6.74 -1.85
CA GLU A 340 20.60 -8.00 -1.43
C GLU A 340 19.25 -8.26 -2.12
N ALA A 341 18.88 -7.47 -3.13
CA ALA A 341 17.67 -7.64 -3.94
C ALA A 341 17.79 -6.91 -5.28
N GLY A 342 17.18 -7.43 -6.34
CA GLY A 342 17.09 -6.69 -7.60
C GLY A 342 15.95 -5.65 -7.61
N PRO A 343 15.95 -4.73 -8.60
CA PRO A 343 14.98 -3.64 -8.69
C PRO A 343 13.52 -4.08 -8.74
N LEU A 344 13.20 -5.17 -9.46
CA LEU A 344 11.83 -5.65 -9.56
C LEU A 344 11.36 -6.19 -8.20
N THR A 345 12.19 -6.97 -7.51
CA THR A 345 11.89 -7.52 -6.19
C THR A 345 11.67 -6.41 -5.16
N LYS A 346 12.51 -5.35 -5.17
CA LYS A 346 12.34 -4.14 -4.33
C LYS A 346 11.00 -3.45 -4.62
N ARG A 347 10.70 -3.17 -5.90
CA ARG A 347 9.46 -2.51 -6.34
C ARG A 347 8.20 -3.30 -5.95
N ILE A 348 8.23 -4.63 -6.09
CA ILE A 348 7.12 -5.51 -5.67
C ILE A 348 6.90 -5.43 -4.16
N ASN A 349 7.98 -5.52 -3.38
CA ASN A 349 7.91 -5.45 -1.93
C ASN A 349 7.29 -4.12 -1.46
N GLU A 350 7.80 -3.00 -1.98
CA GLU A 350 7.35 -1.65 -1.65
C GLU A 350 5.88 -1.44 -2.02
N ALA A 351 5.48 -1.80 -3.24
CA ALA A 351 4.11 -1.63 -3.68
C ALA A 351 3.10 -2.44 -2.84
N ILE A 352 3.45 -3.66 -2.43
CA ILE A 352 2.58 -4.45 -1.55
C ILE A 352 2.56 -3.86 -0.13
N LEU A 353 3.70 -3.42 0.41
CA LEU A 353 3.76 -2.74 1.70
C LEU A 353 2.89 -1.48 1.67
N ASP A 354 3.00 -0.66 0.63
CA ASP A 354 2.21 0.56 0.49
C ASP A 354 0.71 0.27 0.54
N ILE A 355 0.25 -0.77 -0.15
CA ILE A 355 -1.14 -1.22 -0.07
C ILE A 355 -1.49 -1.69 1.36
N GLN A 356 -0.62 -2.45 2.02
CA GLN A 356 -0.84 -2.96 3.38
C GLN A 356 -0.93 -1.85 4.44
N TYR A 357 -0.08 -0.82 4.33
CA TYR A 357 -0.02 0.33 5.24
C TYR A 357 -0.91 1.49 4.79
N GLY A 358 -1.68 1.35 3.70
CA GLY A 358 -2.54 2.41 3.18
C GLY A 358 -1.79 3.63 2.67
N VAL A 359 -0.54 3.46 2.24
CA VAL A 359 0.26 4.48 1.57
C VAL A 359 -0.12 4.51 0.10
N GLU A 360 -0.60 5.66 -0.38
CA GLU A 360 -1.01 5.80 -1.78
C GLU A 360 0.10 6.32 -2.69
N ALA A 361 1.02 7.10 -2.13
CA ALA A 361 2.27 7.55 -2.74
C ALA A 361 3.19 8.15 -1.67
N GLU A 362 4.49 7.88 -1.78
CA GLU A 362 5.53 8.60 -1.04
C GLU A 362 6.17 9.68 -1.94
N LEU A 363 6.66 10.75 -1.30
CA LEU A 363 7.51 11.74 -1.94
C LEU A 363 8.94 11.47 -1.49
N ASP A 364 9.79 11.11 -2.45
CA ASP A 364 11.20 10.81 -2.30
C ASP A 364 11.96 12.07 -1.84
N PRO A 365 12.57 12.09 -0.65
CA PRO A 365 13.26 13.27 -0.12
C PRO A 365 14.48 13.68 -0.95
N GLU A 366 15.00 12.79 -1.81
CA GLU A 366 16.10 13.12 -2.72
C GLU A 366 15.62 13.86 -3.99
N LYS A 367 14.31 14.08 -4.14
CA LYS A 367 13.72 14.77 -5.29
C LYS A 367 13.06 16.09 -4.90
N ASN A 368 13.07 17.01 -5.85
CA ASN A 368 12.35 18.29 -5.77
C ASN A 368 11.04 18.16 -6.55
N TYR A 369 9.94 18.62 -5.94
CA TYR A 369 8.60 18.50 -6.49
C TYR A 369 7.96 19.86 -6.74
N LEU A 370 7.05 19.89 -7.72
CA LEU A 370 6.10 21.00 -7.89
C LEU A 370 4.71 20.51 -7.52
N LEU A 371 4.23 20.94 -6.35
CA LEU A 371 2.89 20.63 -5.86
C LEU A 371 1.90 21.65 -6.41
N GLY A 372 0.87 21.18 -7.10
CA GLY A 372 -0.19 22.04 -7.62
C GLY A 372 -1.44 21.94 -6.76
N TYR A 373 -1.76 23.01 -6.02
CA TYR A 373 -2.86 23.07 -5.07
C TYR A 373 -4.17 23.52 -5.72
N HIS A 374 -5.24 22.79 -5.42
CA HIS A 374 -6.59 23.01 -5.90
C HIS A 374 -7.65 22.71 -4.82
N PRO A 375 -8.84 23.32 -4.87
CA PRO A 375 -9.12 24.55 -5.60
C PRO A 375 -8.41 25.74 -4.92
N HIS A 376 -8.34 26.87 -5.59
CA HIS A 376 -7.78 28.10 -5.03
C HIS A 376 -8.60 28.60 -3.84
N GLY A 377 -9.92 28.48 -3.88
CA GLY A 377 -10.80 29.21 -2.96
C GLY A 377 -10.62 30.72 -3.05
N ILE A 378 -11.13 31.45 -2.06
CA ILE A 378 -10.98 32.90 -2.02
C ILE A 378 -9.55 33.31 -1.65
N ILE A 379 -9.01 32.76 -0.56
CA ILE A 379 -7.68 33.11 -0.01
C ILE A 379 -6.76 31.90 0.19
N SER A 380 -7.19 30.69 -0.20
CA SER A 380 -6.37 29.46 -0.09
C SER A 380 -5.88 29.17 1.33
N MET A 381 -6.80 29.24 2.31
CA MET A 381 -6.48 29.02 3.72
C MET A 381 -5.95 27.61 3.98
N GLY A 382 -6.46 26.59 3.28
CA GLY A 382 -5.91 25.24 3.40
C GLY A 382 -4.49 25.15 2.86
N ALA A 383 -4.15 25.87 1.78
CA ALA A 383 -2.78 25.89 1.26
C ALA A 383 -1.84 26.55 2.27
N PHE A 384 -2.25 27.66 2.87
CA PHE A 384 -1.49 28.34 3.91
C PHE A 384 -1.27 27.44 5.13
N ALA A 385 -2.33 26.84 5.68
CA ALA A 385 -2.25 26.00 6.87
C ALA A 385 -1.36 24.76 6.65
N ASN A 386 -1.44 24.12 5.47
CA ASN A 386 -0.70 22.90 5.19
C ASN A 386 0.74 23.10 4.74
N PHE A 387 1.04 24.18 4.01
CA PHE A 387 2.33 24.31 3.30
C PHE A 387 3.14 25.55 3.67
N ALA A 388 2.56 26.52 4.37
CA ALA A 388 3.31 27.66 4.93
C ALA A 388 3.48 27.52 6.46
N THR A 389 2.77 26.59 7.09
CA THR A 389 2.86 26.35 8.53
C THR A 389 2.98 24.86 8.81
N GLU A 390 3.39 24.49 10.03
CA GLU A 390 3.42 23.10 10.48
C GLU A 390 2.13 22.70 11.24
N ALA A 391 1.04 23.45 11.08
CA ALA A 391 -0.21 23.22 11.83
C ALA A 391 -0.81 21.82 11.61
N THR A 392 -0.60 21.23 10.43
CA THR A 392 -1.07 19.88 10.08
C THR A 392 0.04 18.82 10.12
N GLY A 393 1.25 19.19 10.55
CA GLY A 393 2.39 18.28 10.66
C GLY A 393 2.92 17.81 9.30
N PHE A 394 2.99 18.70 8.30
CA PHE A 394 3.47 18.35 6.95
C PHE A 394 4.86 17.68 6.98
N SER A 395 5.79 18.23 7.76
CA SER A 395 7.14 17.66 7.92
C SER A 395 7.17 16.24 8.51
N LYS A 396 6.13 15.86 9.27
CA LYS A 396 5.96 14.50 9.80
C LYS A 396 5.37 13.55 8.76
N LEU A 397 4.46 14.05 7.92
CA LEU A 397 3.81 13.27 6.86
C LEU A 397 4.74 13.04 5.66
N PHE A 398 5.59 14.01 5.34
CA PHE A 398 6.54 13.97 4.22
C PHE A 398 7.95 14.35 4.71
N PRO A 399 8.60 13.45 5.48
CA PRO A 399 9.91 13.74 6.05
C PRO A 399 10.94 14.02 4.95
N GLY A 400 11.70 15.09 5.10
CA GLY A 400 12.72 15.54 4.13
C GLY A 400 12.18 16.48 3.05
N ILE A 401 10.87 16.53 2.81
CA ILE A 401 10.26 17.48 1.88
C ILE A 401 10.07 18.83 2.57
N LYS A 402 10.61 19.89 1.95
CA LYS A 402 10.52 21.28 2.43
C LYS A 402 9.71 22.10 1.42
N PRO A 403 8.40 22.29 1.66
CA PRO A 403 7.55 23.05 0.74
C PRO A 403 7.74 24.56 0.93
N SER A 404 7.86 25.28 -0.18
CA SER A 404 7.71 26.74 -0.21
C SER A 404 6.39 27.09 -0.89
N LEU A 405 5.42 27.58 -0.11
CA LEU A 405 4.18 28.10 -0.66
C LEU A 405 4.42 29.39 -1.44
N LEU A 406 4.03 29.40 -2.72
CA LEU A 406 4.25 30.52 -3.61
C LEU A 406 3.05 31.49 -3.59
N THR A 407 3.35 32.78 -3.48
CA THR A 407 2.34 33.84 -3.45
C THR A 407 2.70 35.01 -4.38
N LEU A 408 1.79 35.98 -4.50
CA LEU A 408 1.94 37.15 -5.37
C LEU A 408 3.16 38.00 -4.95
N ALA A 409 3.95 38.45 -5.92
CA ALA A 409 5.13 39.27 -5.69
C ALA A 409 4.83 40.58 -4.92
N GLN A 410 3.60 41.08 -5.04
CA GLN A 410 3.11 42.28 -4.36
C GLN A 410 3.08 42.12 -2.82
N ASN A 411 2.86 40.89 -2.32
CA ASN A 411 2.86 40.61 -0.87
C ASN A 411 4.22 40.94 -0.23
N PHE A 412 5.31 40.83 -0.99
CA PHE A 412 6.66 41.13 -0.53
C PHE A 412 7.02 42.63 -0.52
N ARG A 413 6.09 43.50 -0.94
CA ARG A 413 6.28 44.97 -0.92
C ARG A 413 5.72 45.63 0.34
N ILE A 414 4.91 44.92 1.14
CA ILE A 414 4.28 45.44 2.34
C ILE A 414 5.21 45.19 3.53
N PRO A 415 5.75 46.23 4.20
CA PRO A 415 6.62 46.07 5.37
C PRO A 415 5.93 45.26 6.48
N ILE A 416 6.69 44.55 7.32
CA ILE A 416 6.21 43.63 8.37
C ILE A 416 5.51 42.39 7.81
N TYR A 417 4.52 42.53 6.91
CA TYR A 417 3.87 41.39 6.26
C TYR A 417 4.85 40.58 5.41
N ARG A 418 5.74 41.27 4.67
CA ARG A 418 6.87 40.66 3.95
C ARG A 418 7.72 39.79 4.88
N ASP A 419 8.09 40.32 6.04
CA ASP A 419 9.00 39.62 6.96
C ASP A 419 8.32 38.40 7.59
N LEU A 420 7.01 38.50 7.87
CA LEU A 420 6.19 37.38 8.33
C LEU A 420 6.14 36.24 7.31
N ILE A 421 5.77 36.53 6.05
CA ILE A 421 5.63 35.47 5.03
C ILE A 421 7.00 34.86 4.66
N LEU A 422 8.08 35.64 4.68
CA LEU A 422 9.44 35.12 4.51
C LEU A 422 9.86 34.21 5.67
N ALA A 423 9.51 34.57 6.92
CA ALA A 423 9.79 33.73 8.09
C ALA A 423 9.02 32.39 8.04
N LEU A 424 7.86 32.36 7.38
CA LEU A 424 7.09 31.15 7.10
C LEU A 424 7.62 30.35 5.89
N GLY A 425 8.74 30.76 5.29
CA GLY A 425 9.35 30.07 4.14
C GLY A 425 8.57 30.23 2.82
N MET A 426 7.63 31.18 2.76
CA MET A 426 6.90 31.48 1.52
C MET A 426 7.78 32.24 0.52
N ALA A 427 7.50 32.04 -0.77
CA ALA A 427 8.26 32.65 -1.84
C ALA A 427 7.36 33.26 -2.93
N SER A 428 7.96 34.00 -3.87
CA SER A 428 7.25 34.61 -4.99
C SER A 428 6.89 33.54 -6.03
N VAL A 429 5.71 33.63 -6.65
CA VAL A 429 5.32 32.78 -7.80
C VAL A 429 6.01 33.18 -9.12
N SER A 430 6.99 34.09 -9.07
CA SER A 430 7.77 34.46 -10.24
C SER A 430 8.63 33.30 -10.74
N ARG A 431 8.78 33.18 -12.07
CA ARG A 431 9.57 32.13 -12.72
C ARG A 431 10.95 31.94 -12.08
N THR A 432 11.70 33.03 -11.89
CA THR A 432 13.04 33.00 -11.29
C THR A 432 13.05 32.38 -9.90
N SER A 433 12.02 32.65 -9.08
CA SER A 433 11.92 32.07 -7.74
C SER A 433 11.62 30.57 -7.81
N CYS A 434 10.68 30.16 -8.68
CA CYS A 434 10.38 28.75 -8.90
C CYS A 434 11.62 27.96 -9.35
N GLU A 435 12.31 28.45 -10.37
CA GLU A 435 13.49 27.80 -10.96
C GLU A 435 14.64 27.75 -9.94
N SER A 436 14.84 28.81 -9.13
CA SER A 436 15.87 28.82 -8.09
C SER A 436 15.62 27.80 -6.97
N ILE A 437 14.36 27.63 -6.54
CA ILE A 437 14.04 26.67 -5.47
C ILE A 437 14.16 25.24 -5.99
N LEU A 438 13.62 24.96 -7.18
CA LEU A 438 13.66 23.61 -7.77
C LEU A 438 15.08 23.15 -8.14
N SER A 439 16.00 24.08 -8.39
CA SER A 439 17.42 23.77 -8.62
C SER A 439 18.28 23.79 -7.34
N SER A 440 17.67 23.94 -6.15
CA SER A 440 18.39 23.90 -4.87
C SER A 440 18.59 22.46 -4.36
N ASP A 441 19.06 22.34 -3.12
CA ASP A 441 19.24 21.07 -2.39
C ASP A 441 18.01 20.14 -2.49
N PRO A 442 18.22 18.81 -2.46
CA PRO A 442 17.15 17.82 -2.46
C PRO A 442 16.06 18.08 -1.41
N GLY A 443 14.84 17.69 -1.75
CA GLY A 443 13.63 17.85 -0.93
C GLY A 443 13.02 19.26 -0.99
N ARG A 444 13.70 20.26 -1.56
CA ARG A 444 13.12 21.61 -1.72
C ARG A 444 12.09 21.64 -2.83
N SER A 445 10.84 21.77 -2.42
CA SER A 445 9.68 21.68 -3.30
C SER A 445 8.89 22.98 -3.28
N ILE A 446 8.21 23.30 -4.36
CA ILE A 446 7.35 24.48 -4.44
C ILE A 446 5.89 24.09 -4.44
N VAL A 447 5.04 24.93 -3.84
CA VAL A 447 3.59 24.75 -3.85
C VAL A 447 2.95 25.94 -4.56
N ILE A 448 2.23 25.67 -5.64
CA ILE A 448 1.55 26.69 -6.44
C ILE A 448 0.05 26.48 -6.29
N VAL A 449 -0.67 27.51 -5.85
CA VAL A 449 -2.13 27.54 -5.93
C VAL A 449 -2.52 27.85 -7.37
N ILE A 450 -3.01 26.84 -8.08
CA ILE A 450 -3.31 26.95 -9.51
C ILE A 450 -4.75 27.46 -9.67
N GLY A 451 -4.99 28.20 -10.77
CA GLY A 451 -6.26 28.87 -11.07
C GLY A 451 -6.18 30.38 -10.87
N GLY A 452 -5.60 30.81 -9.73
CA GLY A 452 -5.37 32.21 -9.38
C GLY A 452 -6.68 33.01 -9.26
N ALA A 453 -6.60 34.33 -9.47
CA ALA A 453 -7.74 35.25 -9.33
C ALA A 453 -8.98 34.87 -10.17
N ALA A 454 -8.81 34.19 -11.31
CA ALA A 454 -9.94 33.75 -12.14
C ALA A 454 -10.77 32.64 -11.47
N GLU A 455 -10.10 31.77 -10.70
CA GLU A 455 -10.78 30.73 -9.93
C GLU A 455 -11.37 31.31 -8.63
N SER A 456 -10.64 32.20 -7.95
CA SER A 456 -11.11 32.84 -6.71
C SER A 456 -12.40 33.64 -6.89
N LEU A 457 -12.60 34.28 -8.05
CA LEU A 457 -13.81 35.05 -8.35
C LEU A 457 -15.05 34.18 -8.54
N ASN A 458 -14.86 32.88 -8.85
CA ASN A 458 -15.91 31.91 -9.07
C ASN A 458 -16.05 30.92 -7.91
N ALA A 459 -15.30 31.11 -6.82
CA ALA A 459 -15.37 30.25 -5.65
C ALA A 459 -16.76 30.36 -5.00
N ARG A 460 -17.45 29.22 -4.89
CA ARG A 460 -18.81 29.12 -4.33
C ARG A 460 -18.93 27.85 -3.48
N PRO A 461 -19.60 27.90 -2.31
CA PRO A 461 -19.83 26.71 -1.51
C PRO A 461 -20.56 25.59 -2.27
N GLY A 462 -20.08 24.38 -2.12
CA GLY A 462 -20.59 23.17 -2.78
C GLY A 462 -20.18 23.00 -4.25
N PHE A 463 -19.32 23.87 -4.80
CA PHE A 463 -18.81 23.78 -6.18
C PHE A 463 -17.30 23.57 -6.22
N SER A 464 -16.82 22.85 -7.23
CA SER A 464 -15.39 22.60 -7.47
C SER A 464 -15.06 22.78 -8.96
N ASP A 465 -14.98 24.04 -9.39
CA ASP A 465 -14.59 24.40 -10.75
C ASP A 465 -13.10 24.79 -10.77
N LEU A 466 -12.25 24.01 -11.44
CA LEU A 466 -10.80 24.25 -11.52
C LEU A 466 -10.43 24.90 -12.85
N VAL A 467 -9.87 26.11 -12.80
CA VAL A 467 -9.36 26.88 -13.94
C VAL A 467 -7.98 26.34 -14.35
N LEU A 468 -7.99 25.26 -15.13
CA LEU A 468 -6.77 24.50 -15.45
C LEU A 468 -6.53 24.29 -16.95
N LYS A 469 -7.55 24.28 -17.82
CA LYS A 469 -7.40 23.91 -19.24
C LYS A 469 -6.32 24.72 -19.97
N LYS A 470 -6.27 26.03 -19.72
CA LYS A 470 -5.31 26.95 -20.36
C LYS A 470 -4.04 27.20 -19.53
N ARG A 471 -3.90 26.57 -18.35
CA ARG A 471 -2.79 26.80 -17.42
C ARG A 471 -1.69 25.77 -17.63
N LEU A 472 -0.79 26.03 -18.58
CA LEU A 472 0.36 25.14 -18.87
C LEU A 472 1.70 25.61 -18.28
N GLY A 473 1.71 26.80 -17.65
CA GLY A 473 2.95 27.43 -17.18
C GLY A 473 3.69 26.64 -16.10
N PHE A 474 2.96 26.10 -15.11
CA PHE A 474 3.56 25.31 -14.04
C PHE A 474 4.10 23.96 -14.55
N ILE A 475 3.37 23.32 -15.47
CA ILE A 475 3.82 22.07 -16.13
C ILE A 475 5.13 22.32 -16.88
N ARG A 476 5.23 23.45 -17.58
CA ARG A 476 6.45 23.85 -18.27
C ARG A 476 7.64 23.98 -17.32
N ILE A 477 7.45 24.59 -16.15
CA ILE A 477 8.50 24.73 -15.14
C ILE A 477 8.92 23.34 -14.64
N ALA A 478 7.96 22.48 -14.29
CA ALA A 478 8.23 21.12 -13.82
C ALA A 478 9.07 20.31 -14.81
N ILE A 479 8.69 20.31 -16.10
CA ILE A 479 9.46 19.58 -17.14
C ILE A 479 10.88 20.10 -17.27
N ARG A 480 11.10 21.42 -17.28
CA ARG A 480 12.44 22.00 -17.42
C ARG A 480 13.41 21.59 -16.31
N HIS A 481 12.89 21.36 -15.10
CA HIS A 481 13.69 21.00 -13.93
C HIS A 481 13.68 19.50 -13.62
N GLY A 482 13.02 18.68 -14.45
CA GLY A 482 12.84 17.26 -14.15
C GLY A 482 12.09 17.00 -12.84
N SER A 483 11.36 17.99 -12.33
CA SER A 483 10.65 17.93 -11.05
C SER A 483 9.27 17.31 -11.25
N PRO A 484 8.95 16.15 -10.65
CA PRO A 484 7.64 15.54 -10.80
C PRO A 484 6.52 16.47 -10.30
N LEU A 485 5.37 16.44 -10.98
CA LEU A 485 4.19 17.21 -10.58
C LEU A 485 3.38 16.43 -9.56
N VAL A 486 2.97 17.07 -8.47
CA VAL A 486 2.15 16.45 -7.44
C VAL A 486 0.82 17.19 -7.37
N PRO A 487 -0.29 16.63 -7.89
CA PRO A 487 -1.60 17.25 -7.76
C PRO A 487 -2.06 17.21 -6.31
N VAL A 488 -2.52 18.33 -5.78
CA VAL A 488 -3.05 18.45 -4.41
C VAL A 488 -4.48 18.94 -4.51
N PHE A 489 -5.43 18.20 -3.93
CA PHE A 489 -6.84 18.58 -3.89
C PHE A 489 -7.30 18.79 -2.44
N SER A 490 -7.98 19.89 -2.18
CA SER A 490 -8.44 20.30 -0.86
C SER A 490 -9.95 20.47 -0.83
N PHE A 491 -10.63 19.56 -0.14
CA PHE A 491 -12.07 19.63 0.10
C PHE A 491 -12.38 20.69 1.16
N GLY A 492 -13.53 21.36 1.05
CA GLY A 492 -13.98 22.38 1.99
C GLY A 492 -13.43 23.79 1.76
N GLU A 493 -12.47 23.97 0.85
CA GLU A 493 -11.80 25.26 0.62
C GLU A 493 -12.75 26.34 0.10
N ASN A 494 -13.66 25.98 -0.81
CA ASN A 494 -14.66 26.90 -1.37
C ASN A 494 -15.83 27.18 -0.41
N ASP A 495 -15.93 26.42 0.69
CA ASP A 495 -17.02 26.50 1.67
C ASP A 495 -16.67 27.43 2.86
N LEU A 496 -15.47 28.03 2.85
CA LEU A 496 -14.98 28.89 3.92
C LEU A 496 -15.57 30.31 3.92
N TYR A 497 -16.10 30.75 2.78
CA TYR A 497 -16.55 32.11 2.56
C TYR A 497 -17.75 32.14 1.63
N ASP A 498 -18.68 33.05 1.89
CA ASP A 498 -19.76 33.36 0.96
C ASP A 498 -19.36 34.55 0.09
N GLN A 499 -19.31 34.34 -1.22
CA GLN A 499 -19.06 35.42 -2.16
C GLN A 499 -20.38 36.08 -2.54
N LEU A 500 -20.45 37.41 -2.41
CA LEU A 500 -21.63 38.19 -2.81
C LEU A 500 -21.84 38.03 -4.32
N GLU A 501 -23.09 37.80 -4.73
CA GLU A 501 -23.45 37.73 -6.13
C GLU A 501 -23.07 39.04 -6.83
N ASN A 502 -22.28 38.94 -7.88
CA ASN A 502 -21.88 40.08 -8.68
C ASN A 502 -22.31 39.81 -10.13
N ASP A 503 -23.53 40.26 -10.44
CA ASP A 503 -24.09 40.20 -11.80
C ASP A 503 -23.14 40.91 -12.78
N GLU A 504 -22.86 40.28 -13.93
CA GLU A 504 -21.92 40.78 -14.95
C GLU A 504 -22.31 42.17 -15.49
N ASN A 505 -23.57 42.58 -15.31
CA ASN A 505 -24.10 43.88 -15.70
C ASN A 505 -24.04 44.95 -14.58
N SER A 506 -23.50 44.64 -13.40
CA SER A 506 -23.49 45.57 -12.27
C SER A 506 -22.40 46.66 -12.41
N LYS A 507 -22.69 47.88 -11.94
CA LYS A 507 -21.69 48.98 -11.88
C LYS A 507 -20.47 48.60 -11.03
N LEU A 508 -20.67 47.73 -10.04
CA LEU A 508 -19.65 47.22 -9.12
C LEU A 508 -18.70 46.25 -9.82
N PHE A 509 -19.23 45.36 -10.66
CA PHE A 509 -18.45 44.46 -11.52
C PHE A 509 -17.56 45.25 -12.50
N MET A 510 -18.10 46.30 -13.14
CA MET A 510 -17.31 47.16 -14.04
C MET A 510 -16.21 47.93 -13.31
N MET A 511 -16.46 48.40 -12.07
CA MET A 511 -15.42 49.03 -11.23
C MET A 511 -14.33 48.02 -10.81
N GLN A 512 -14.71 46.80 -10.43
CA GLN A 512 -13.76 45.74 -10.10
C GLN A 512 -12.88 45.36 -11.28
N LYS A 513 -13.45 45.22 -12.49
CA LYS A 513 -12.66 44.93 -13.70
C LYS A 513 -11.69 46.05 -14.05
N LYS A 514 -12.08 47.31 -13.85
CA LYS A 514 -11.21 48.48 -14.05
C LYS A 514 -10.09 48.52 -13.01
N PHE A 515 -10.38 48.24 -11.74
CA PHE A 515 -9.37 48.13 -10.68
C PHE A 515 -8.41 46.95 -10.92
N GLN A 516 -8.93 45.80 -11.35
CA GLN A 516 -8.14 44.63 -11.75
C GLN A 516 -7.19 44.94 -12.91
N SER A 517 -7.62 45.74 -13.89
CA SER A 517 -6.76 46.17 -15.00
C SER A 517 -5.59 47.07 -14.58
N ILE A 518 -5.67 47.69 -13.41
CA ILE A 518 -4.65 48.61 -12.86
C ILE A 518 -3.74 47.88 -11.86
N VAL A 519 -4.32 47.07 -10.98
CA VAL A 519 -3.64 46.46 -9.81
C VAL A 519 -3.23 45.01 -10.06
N GLY A 520 -3.76 44.37 -11.11
CA GLY A 520 -3.42 42.99 -11.48
C GLY A 520 -4.12 41.91 -10.66
N TRP A 521 -4.98 42.28 -9.70
CA TRP A 521 -5.91 41.36 -9.02
C TRP A 521 -7.30 41.99 -8.89
N ALA A 522 -8.36 41.18 -8.87
CA ALA A 522 -9.70 41.60 -8.43
C ALA A 522 -9.94 41.12 -6.99
N LEU A 523 -10.35 42.01 -6.08
CA LEU A 523 -10.75 41.59 -4.72
C LEU A 523 -12.17 41.01 -4.82
N PRO A 524 -12.36 39.70 -4.62
CA PRO A 524 -13.70 39.16 -4.46
C PRO A 524 -14.37 39.85 -3.28
N LEU A 525 -15.64 40.24 -3.44
CA LEU A 525 -16.45 40.72 -2.32
C LEU A 525 -17.05 39.48 -1.66
N PHE A 526 -16.56 39.18 -0.48
CA PHE A 526 -17.00 38.03 0.31
C PHE A 526 -17.30 38.46 1.74
N HIS A 527 -18.15 37.71 2.41
CA HIS A 527 -18.28 37.76 3.85
C HIS A 527 -18.09 36.36 4.43
N ALA A 528 -17.63 36.34 5.66
CA ALA A 528 -17.64 35.17 6.51
C ALA A 528 -17.97 35.64 7.93
N ARG A 529 -17.40 35.01 8.95
CA ARG A 529 -17.69 35.35 10.35
C ARG A 529 -16.78 36.45 10.89
N GLY A 530 -17.25 37.13 11.92
CA GLY A 530 -16.42 37.98 12.76
C GLY A 530 -15.55 37.18 13.74
N ILE A 531 -14.71 37.88 14.50
CA ILE A 531 -13.99 37.30 15.63
C ILE A 531 -14.98 36.99 16.78
N PHE A 532 -15.99 37.85 16.98
CA PHE A 532 -16.97 37.78 18.06
C PHE A 532 -18.43 37.59 17.61
N ASN A 533 -18.66 37.41 16.31
CA ASN A 533 -20.00 37.18 15.74
C ASN A 533 -19.91 36.19 14.57
N TYR A 534 -21.04 35.62 14.16
CA TYR A 534 -21.09 34.67 13.04
C TYR A 534 -21.71 35.24 11.76
N ASP A 535 -22.21 36.47 11.82
CA ASP A 535 -23.06 37.03 10.76
C ASP A 535 -22.26 37.87 9.75
N ILE A 536 -21.23 38.60 10.18
CA ILE A 536 -20.47 39.51 9.30
C ILE A 536 -19.00 39.63 9.75
N GLY A 537 -18.07 39.28 8.87
CA GLY A 537 -16.63 39.52 9.02
C GLY A 537 -15.77 38.91 7.92
N ILE A 538 -14.45 38.84 8.16
CA ILE A 538 -13.43 38.35 7.22
C ILE A 538 -12.77 37.03 7.65
N VAL A 539 -13.18 36.47 8.79
CA VAL A 539 -12.61 35.24 9.33
C VAL A 539 -13.35 34.06 8.71
N PRO A 540 -12.65 33.01 8.21
CA PRO A 540 -13.29 31.85 7.58
C PRO A 540 -14.40 31.24 8.44
N PHE A 541 -15.49 30.80 7.82
CA PHE A 541 -16.46 29.94 8.48
C PHE A 541 -15.78 28.67 9.03
N ARG A 542 -16.32 28.14 10.13
CA ARG A 542 -15.85 26.85 10.65
C ARG A 542 -16.36 25.75 9.73
N HIS A 543 -15.49 25.31 8.84
CA HIS A 543 -15.74 24.19 7.94
C HIS A 543 -14.50 23.28 7.94
N GLN A 544 -14.70 21.98 7.80
CA GLN A 544 -13.59 21.05 7.74
C GLN A 544 -12.86 21.21 6.42
N ILE A 545 -11.53 21.36 6.46
CA ILE A 545 -10.68 21.29 5.28
C ILE A 545 -9.98 19.94 5.30
N ALA A 546 -10.11 19.17 4.22
CA ALA A 546 -9.41 17.91 4.05
C ALA A 546 -8.55 17.98 2.78
N THR A 547 -7.23 18.05 2.96
CA THR A 547 -6.27 18.17 1.85
C THR A 547 -5.62 16.83 1.56
N VAL A 548 -5.70 16.40 0.31
CA VAL A 548 -5.13 15.15 -0.19
C VAL A 548 -3.98 15.49 -1.14
N VAL A 549 -2.78 15.03 -0.80
CA VAL A 549 -1.60 15.08 -1.68
C VAL A 549 -1.63 13.84 -2.58
N GLY A 550 -1.68 14.07 -3.89
CA GLY A 550 -1.75 13.04 -4.91
C GLY A 550 -0.43 12.34 -5.20
N LYS A 551 -0.47 11.42 -6.17
CA LYS A 551 0.73 10.72 -6.61
C LYS A 551 1.65 11.65 -7.43
N PRO A 552 3.00 11.52 -7.29
CA PRO A 552 3.92 12.25 -8.15
C PRO A 552 3.81 11.75 -9.60
N ILE A 553 3.63 12.69 -10.52
CA ILE A 553 3.52 12.45 -11.96
C ILE A 553 4.90 12.71 -12.56
N PRO A 554 5.54 11.68 -13.14
CA PRO A 554 6.83 11.85 -13.78
C PRO A 554 6.70 12.81 -14.96
N VAL A 555 7.74 13.63 -15.14
CA VAL A 555 7.84 14.56 -16.27
C VAL A 555 8.84 14.00 -17.28
N PRO A 556 8.62 14.21 -18.60
CA PRO A 556 9.57 13.77 -19.62
C PRO A 556 10.92 14.49 -19.44
N VAL A 557 12.01 13.78 -19.71
CA VAL A 557 13.35 14.37 -19.83
C VAL A 557 13.45 15.06 -21.19
N LEU A 558 13.93 16.31 -21.19
CA LEU A 558 14.20 17.03 -22.44
C LEU A 558 15.44 16.43 -23.12
N GLU A 559 15.37 16.18 -24.42
CA GLU A 559 16.50 15.66 -25.20
C GLU A 559 17.67 16.67 -25.25
N ASP A 560 18.91 16.24 -25.52
CA ASP A 560 20.17 17.03 -25.44
C ASP A 560 20.19 18.36 -26.25
N ARG A 561 19.19 18.61 -27.10
CA ARG A 561 19.04 19.84 -27.90
C ARG A 561 17.77 20.63 -27.61
N GLN A 562 16.92 20.13 -26.72
CA GLN A 562 15.60 20.70 -26.41
C GLN A 562 15.68 21.56 -25.15
N THR A 563 15.45 22.87 -25.28
CA THR A 563 15.42 23.81 -24.15
C THR A 563 14.01 24.09 -23.62
N GLU A 564 12.99 23.71 -24.38
CA GLU A 564 11.57 23.95 -24.08
C GLU A 564 10.74 22.71 -24.38
N PRO A 565 9.80 22.31 -23.50
CA PRO A 565 8.91 21.18 -23.77
C PRO A 565 7.99 21.46 -24.98
N THR A 566 7.73 20.42 -25.77
CA THR A 566 6.78 20.52 -26.88
C THR A 566 5.35 20.67 -26.36
N LYS A 567 4.45 21.10 -27.24
CA LYS A 567 3.03 21.18 -26.89
C LYS A 567 2.45 19.81 -26.58
N GLU A 568 2.86 18.75 -27.30
CA GLU A 568 2.40 17.38 -26.98
C GLU A 568 2.86 16.95 -25.59
N GLN A 569 4.13 17.19 -25.23
CA GLN A 569 4.66 16.86 -23.90
C GLN A 569 3.88 17.58 -22.79
N LEU A 570 3.60 18.88 -22.96
CA LEU A 570 2.82 19.67 -22.00
C LEU A 570 1.40 19.11 -21.84
N LEU A 571 0.72 18.76 -22.93
CA LEU A 571 -0.64 18.24 -22.91
C LEU A 571 -0.72 16.81 -22.35
N ALA A 572 0.26 15.96 -22.64
CA ALA A 572 0.33 14.61 -22.09
C ALA A 572 0.48 14.63 -20.57
N VAL A 573 1.36 15.49 -20.05
CA VAL A 573 1.53 15.67 -18.60
C VAL A 573 0.28 16.31 -17.99
N GLN A 574 -0.35 17.28 -18.67
CA GLN A 574 -1.61 17.88 -18.21
C GLN A 574 -2.74 16.86 -18.10
N ASP A 575 -2.85 15.94 -19.05
CA ASP A 575 -3.87 14.87 -19.04
C ASP A 575 -3.67 13.94 -17.84
N LEU A 576 -2.43 13.51 -17.57
CA LEU A 576 -2.10 12.74 -16.37
C LEU A 576 -2.42 13.51 -15.08
N TYR A 577 -2.11 14.81 -15.05
CA TYR A 577 -2.37 15.68 -13.91
C TYR A 577 -3.88 15.83 -13.63
N ILE A 578 -4.69 16.03 -14.67
CA ILE A 578 -6.15 16.09 -14.55
C ILE A 578 -6.74 14.75 -14.12
N LYS A 579 -6.27 13.63 -14.69
CA LYS A 579 -6.72 12.28 -14.31
C LYS A 579 -6.46 11.99 -12.84
N GLU A 580 -5.31 12.40 -12.33
CA GLU A 580 -4.98 12.21 -10.92
C GLU A 580 -5.84 13.10 -10.00
N LEU A 581 -6.09 14.37 -10.35
CA LEU A 581 -7.06 15.21 -9.62
C LEU A 581 -8.45 14.59 -9.60
N GLN A 582 -8.91 14.07 -10.75
CA GLN A 582 -10.20 13.41 -10.87
C GLN A 582 -10.26 12.13 -10.02
N ARG A 583 -9.18 11.32 -10.02
CA ARG A 583 -9.06 10.13 -9.16
C ARG A 583 -9.18 10.50 -7.68
N ILE A 584 -8.45 11.53 -7.22
CA ILE A 584 -8.51 12.00 -5.84
C ILE A 584 -9.93 12.44 -5.50
N TYR A 585 -10.54 13.24 -6.37
CA TYR A 585 -11.90 13.72 -6.17
C TYR A 585 -12.90 12.58 -6.07
N ASP A 586 -12.95 11.68 -7.06
CA ASP A 586 -13.91 10.58 -7.11
C ASP A 586 -13.76 9.62 -5.94
N LYS A 587 -12.53 9.42 -5.45
CA LYS A 587 -12.27 8.58 -4.29
C LYS A 587 -12.84 9.16 -2.99
N TYR A 588 -12.77 10.48 -2.82
CA TYR A 588 -13.00 11.13 -1.52
C TYR A 588 -14.24 12.03 -1.47
N LYS A 589 -14.91 12.28 -2.61
CA LYS A 589 -16.07 13.17 -2.69
C LYS A 589 -17.21 12.77 -1.77
N ASP A 590 -17.48 11.47 -1.62
CA ASP A 590 -18.57 10.99 -0.75
C ASP A 590 -18.24 11.05 0.74
N THR A 591 -16.97 11.33 1.09
CA THR A 591 -16.53 11.51 2.47
C THR A 591 -16.41 12.98 2.84
N TYR A 592 -15.75 13.79 2.01
CA TYR A 592 -15.40 15.17 2.34
C TYR A 592 -16.18 16.24 1.58
N ALA A 593 -16.97 15.85 0.56
CA ALA A 593 -17.83 16.75 -0.21
C ALA A 593 -19.27 16.22 -0.23
N VAL A 594 -19.81 15.92 0.96
CA VAL A 594 -21.16 15.37 1.14
C VAL A 594 -22.23 16.34 0.64
N ASP A 595 -22.05 17.64 0.89
CA ASP A 595 -22.99 18.70 0.51
C ASP A 595 -22.70 19.31 -0.87
N ARG A 596 -21.96 18.59 -1.72
CA ARG A 596 -21.63 19.08 -3.07
C ARG A 596 -22.90 19.29 -3.90
N LYS A 597 -22.98 20.43 -4.56
CA LYS A 597 -24.04 20.76 -5.52
C LYS A 597 -23.69 20.29 -6.93
N GLN A 598 -22.40 20.07 -7.19
CA GLN A 598 -21.87 19.67 -8.47
C GLN A 598 -20.55 18.90 -8.31
N ASP A 599 -20.35 17.88 -9.14
CA ASP A 599 -19.07 17.17 -9.23
C ASP A 599 -17.98 18.06 -9.85
N LEU A 600 -16.71 17.70 -9.62
CA LEU A 600 -15.53 18.41 -10.12
C LEU A 600 -15.63 18.71 -11.63
N ARG A 601 -15.39 19.98 -12.00
CA ARG A 601 -15.25 20.37 -13.42
C ARG A 601 -13.94 21.06 -13.67
N ILE A 602 -13.34 20.71 -14.81
CA ILE A 602 -12.16 21.40 -15.32
C ILE A 602 -12.59 22.47 -16.32
N VAL A 603 -12.40 23.73 -15.97
CA VAL A 603 -12.84 24.92 -16.72
C VAL A 603 -11.66 25.69 -17.33
N ASN A 604 -11.99 26.67 -18.18
CA ASN A 604 -11.06 27.38 -19.06
C ASN A 604 -10.27 28.50 -18.38
#